data_AF-A0A7Y2G151-F1
#
_entry.id   AF-A0A7Y2G151-F1
#
_cell.length_a   1.000
_cell.length_b   1.000
_cell.length_c   1.000
_cell.angle_alpha   90.00
_cell.angle_beta   90.00
_cell.angle_gamma   90.00
#
_symmetry.space_group_name_H-M   'P 1'
#
loop_
_entity.id
_entity.type
_entity.pdbx_description
1 polymer ?
#
loop_
_entity_poly.entity_id
_entity_poly.type
_entity_poly.pdbx_seq_one_letter_code
_entity_poly.pdbx_strand_id
1 'polypeptide(L)'
;MKSRIWPYVENVTEAGCACLITMVQGNLLALGVAHWIIASQTGLVAGAIAGTTIVAAKLRKQWVISLMLGVVTATVDFYVHPGMFGAIAIAEAMVTGVGAASLSYLASLLFMLRRSPAR
;
A
#
# COMPACT_ATOMS: atom_id res chain seq x y z
N MET A 1 -15.24 8.53 -16.11
CA MET A 1 -15.18 9.23 -14.80
C MET A 1 -14.65 8.24 -13.76
N LYS A 2 -13.58 8.57 -13.00
CA LYS A 2 -13.16 7.72 -11.86
C LYS A 2 -14.25 7.84 -10.78
N SER A 3 -14.80 6.71 -10.33
CA SER A 3 -15.84 6.68 -9.29
C SER A 3 -15.28 7.10 -7.93
N ARG A 4 -16.14 7.57 -7.01
CA ARG A 4 -15.71 7.97 -5.64
C ARG A 4 -15.04 6.85 -4.85
N ILE A 5 -15.30 5.59 -5.22
CA ILE A 5 -14.73 4.40 -4.59
C ILE A 5 -13.32 4.06 -5.10
N TRP A 6 -12.89 4.63 -6.24
CA TRP A 6 -11.65 4.25 -6.90
C TRP A 6 -10.40 4.41 -6.00
N PRO A 7 -10.21 5.50 -5.23
CA PRO A 7 -9.05 5.65 -4.36
C PRO A 7 -8.96 4.55 -3.30
N TYR A 8 -10.10 4.06 -2.82
CA TYR A 8 -10.13 2.99 -1.82
C TYR A 8 -9.65 1.68 -2.43
N VAL A 9 -10.15 1.31 -3.62
CA VAL A 9 -9.73 0.08 -4.30
C VAL A 9 -8.23 0.10 -4.60
N GLU A 10 -7.75 1.19 -5.19
CA GLU A 10 -6.33 1.38 -5.54
C GLU A 10 -5.44 1.24 -4.29
N ASN A 11 -5.73 2.03 -3.24
CA ASN A 11 -4.94 2.01 -2.01
C ASN A 11 -5.00 0.68 -1.25
N VAL A 12 -6.16 0.02 -1.19
CA VAL A 12 -6.31 -1.29 -0.52
C VAL A 12 -5.45 -2.33 -1.23
N THR A 13 -5.48 -2.36 -2.57
CA THR A 13 -4.70 -3.32 -3.34
C THR A 13 -3.20 -3.07 -3.24
N GLU A 14 -2.76 -1.81 -3.32
CA GLU A 14 -1.34 -1.45 -3.23
C GLU A 14 -0.76 -1.76 -1.85
N ALA A 15 -1.47 -1.40 -0.78
CA ALA A 15 -1.06 -1.69 0.59
C ALA A 15 -1.05 -3.21 0.88
N GLY A 16 -2.10 -3.92 0.46
CA GLY A 16 -2.21 -5.37 0.65
C GLY A 16 -1.13 -6.15 -0.09
N CYS A 17 -0.87 -5.83 -1.37
CA CYS A 17 0.18 -6.45 -2.16
C CYS A 17 1.57 -6.18 -1.58
N ALA A 18 1.84 -4.94 -1.13
CA ALA A 18 3.11 -4.61 -0.49
C ALA A 18 3.35 -5.44 0.78
N CYS A 19 2.34 -5.54 1.65
CA CYS A 19 2.39 -6.35 2.86
C CYS A 19 2.62 -7.83 2.54
N LEU A 20 1.90 -8.37 1.54
CA LEU A 20 2.00 -9.78 1.17
C LEU A 20 3.39 -10.16 0.61
N ILE A 21 3.99 -9.30 -0.21
CA ILE A 21 5.34 -9.52 -0.78
C ILE A 21 6.43 -9.43 0.29
N THR A 22 6.27 -8.49 1.23
CA THR A 22 7.27 -8.23 2.27
C THR A 22 7.25 -9.28 3.37
N MET A 23 6.07 -9.75 3.79
CA MET A 23 5.95 -10.83 4.77
C MET A 23 6.65 -12.13 4.31
N VAL A 24 6.62 -12.43 3.02
CA VAL A 24 7.28 -13.64 2.49
C VAL A 24 8.73 -13.43 2.08
N GLN A 25 9.27 -12.22 2.29
CA GLN A 25 10.68 -11.87 2.07
C GLN A 25 11.20 -12.32 0.68
N GLY A 26 10.33 -12.27 -0.33
CA GLY A 26 10.64 -12.68 -1.71
C GLY A 26 10.42 -14.16 -2.04
N ASN A 27 10.15 -15.03 -1.06
CA ASN A 27 9.78 -16.42 -1.30
C ASN A 27 8.27 -16.59 -1.42
N LEU A 28 7.73 -16.37 -2.63
CA LEU A 28 6.29 -16.49 -2.88
C LEU A 28 5.72 -17.88 -2.60
N LEU A 29 6.54 -18.93 -2.59
CA LEU A 29 6.11 -20.30 -2.26
C LEU A 29 5.81 -20.47 -0.76
N ALA A 30 6.27 -19.55 0.09
CA ALA A 30 5.95 -19.53 1.51
C ALA A 30 4.59 -18.88 1.81
N LEU A 31 3.87 -18.41 0.78
CA LEU A 31 2.53 -17.84 0.94
C LEU A 31 1.57 -18.87 1.53
N GLY A 32 0.82 -18.43 2.53
CA GLY A 32 -0.14 -19.24 3.25
C GLY A 32 -1.35 -18.41 3.64
N VAL A 33 -2.37 -19.06 4.19
CA VAL A 33 -3.63 -18.40 4.55
C VAL A 33 -3.42 -17.28 5.59
N ALA A 34 -2.50 -17.48 6.54
CA ALA A 34 -2.17 -16.46 7.54
C ALA A 34 -1.65 -15.16 6.88
N HIS A 35 -0.75 -15.27 5.90
CA HIS A 35 -0.24 -14.13 5.13
C HIS A 35 -1.37 -13.39 4.41
N TRP A 36 -2.33 -14.12 3.83
CA TRP A 36 -3.48 -13.51 3.18
C TRP A 36 -4.40 -12.76 4.15
N ILE A 37 -4.63 -13.30 5.34
CA ILE A 37 -5.45 -12.65 6.37
C ILE A 37 -4.81 -11.35 6.84
N ILE A 38 -3.52 -11.41 7.19
CA ILE A 38 -2.76 -10.24 7.66
C ILE A 38 -2.70 -9.18 6.56
N ALA A 39 -2.35 -9.54 5.33
CA ALA A 39 -2.30 -8.62 4.20
C ALA A 39 -3.66 -7.99 3.91
N SER A 40 -4.75 -8.75 4.06
CA SER A 40 -6.11 -8.24 3.87
C SER A 40 -6.49 -7.22 4.96
N GLN A 41 -6.15 -7.50 6.22
CA GLN A 41 -6.36 -6.57 7.33
C GLN A 41 -5.55 -5.28 7.14
N THR A 42 -4.25 -5.40 6.85
CA THR A 42 -3.36 -4.26 6.58
C THR A 42 -3.87 -3.45 5.39
N GLY A 43 -4.19 -4.11 4.27
CA GLY A 43 -4.70 -3.47 3.07
C GLY A 43 -6.02 -2.72 3.30
N LEU A 44 -7.00 -3.35 3.95
CA LEU A 44 -8.31 -2.74 4.23
C LEU A 44 -8.19 -1.52 5.14
N VAL A 45 -7.44 -1.64 6.25
CA VAL A 45 -7.30 -0.55 7.22
C VAL A 45 -6.48 0.59 6.62
N ALA A 46 -5.31 0.30 6.04
CA ALA A 46 -4.46 1.33 5.43
C ALA A 46 -5.16 2.00 4.24
N GLY A 47 -5.81 1.22 3.37
CA GLY A 47 -6.53 1.74 2.22
C GLY A 47 -7.75 2.59 2.58
N ALA A 48 -8.47 2.24 3.67
CA ALA A 48 -9.55 3.06 4.19
C ALA A 48 -9.04 4.41 4.73
N ILE A 49 -7.97 4.39 5.55
CA ILE A 49 -7.37 5.62 6.11
C ILE A 49 -6.80 6.50 4.99
N ALA A 50 -6.06 5.92 4.04
CA ALA A 50 -5.50 6.65 2.92
C ALA A 50 -6.58 7.17 1.97
N GLY A 51 -7.56 6.34 1.62
CA GLY A 51 -8.67 6.73 0.76
C GLY A 51 -9.48 7.89 1.35
N THR A 52 -9.85 7.80 2.63
CA THR A 52 -10.56 8.88 3.32
C THR A 52 -9.72 10.16 3.36
N THR A 53 -8.43 10.07 3.71
CA THR A 53 -7.52 11.22 3.77
C THR A 53 -7.36 11.91 2.42
N ILE A 54 -7.16 11.14 1.34
CA ILE A 54 -7.03 11.69 -0.02
C ILE A 54 -8.30 12.45 -0.42
N VAL A 55 -9.48 11.89 -0.15
CA VAL A 55 -10.76 12.51 -0.49
C VAL A 55 -11.03 13.73 0.38
N ALA A 56 -10.81 13.64 1.70
CA ALA A 56 -11.06 14.71 2.65
C ALA A 56 -10.12 15.91 2.45
N ALA A 57 -8.81 15.65 2.33
CA ALA A 57 -7.80 16.68 2.09
C ALA A 57 -7.66 17.08 0.62
N LYS A 58 -8.46 16.47 -0.29
CA LYS A 58 -8.43 16.72 -1.74
C LYS A 58 -7.02 16.64 -2.32
N LEU A 59 -6.25 15.63 -1.91
CA LEU A 59 -4.87 15.44 -2.37
C LEU A 59 -4.86 15.18 -3.89
N ARG A 60 -3.99 15.89 -4.60
CA ARG A 60 -3.86 15.78 -6.08
C ARG A 60 -2.47 15.43 -6.57
N LYS A 61 -1.43 15.70 -5.76
CA LYS A 61 -0.05 15.43 -6.14
C LYS A 61 0.23 13.94 -5.92
N GLN A 62 0.61 13.23 -6.97
CA GLN A 62 0.79 11.78 -6.96
C GLN A 62 1.86 11.35 -5.95
N TRP A 63 3.00 12.04 -5.91
CA TRP A 63 4.06 11.74 -4.93
C TRP A 63 3.58 11.92 -3.48
N VAL A 64 2.68 12.87 -3.21
CA VAL A 64 2.09 13.08 -1.87
C VAL A 64 1.14 11.93 -1.52
N ILE A 65 0.32 11.50 -2.49
CA ILE A 65 -0.59 10.37 -2.32
C ILE A 65 0.20 9.08 -2.03
N SER A 66 1.23 8.81 -2.82
CA SER A 66 2.06 7.60 -2.66
C SER A 66 2.86 7.62 -1.35
N LEU A 67 3.43 8.77 -0.96
CA LEU A 67 4.11 8.91 0.33
C LEU A 67 3.15 8.70 1.50
N MET A 68 1.95 9.30 1.41
CA MET A 68 0.92 9.18 2.44
C MET A 68 0.46 7.73 2.59
N LEU A 69 0.22 7.02 1.48
CA LEU A 69 -0.10 5.60 1.50
C LEU A 69 1.01 4.80 2.17
N GLY A 70 2.28 5.00 1.77
CA GLY A 70 3.41 4.29 2.36
C GLY A 70 3.55 4.47 3.87
N VAL A 71 3.41 5.71 4.37
CA VAL A 71 3.46 6.01 5.81
C VAL A 71 2.33 5.31 6.56
N VAL A 72 1.11 5.37 6.04
CA VAL A 72 -0.04 4.71 6.68
C VAL A 72 0.08 3.19 6.61
N THR A 73 0.52 2.63 5.48
CA THR A 73 0.75 1.21 5.34
C THR A 73 1.82 0.71 6.32
N ALA A 74 2.96 1.39 6.46
CA ALA A 74 3.97 1.03 7.47
C ALA A 74 3.40 1.06 8.90
N THR A 75 2.62 2.10 9.21
CA THR A 75 2.02 2.25 10.54
C THR A 75 1.04 1.11 10.82
N VAL A 76 0.16 0.81 9.88
CA VAL A 76 -0.84 -0.26 10.04
C VAL A 76 -0.16 -1.62 10.09
N ASP A 77 0.81 -1.88 9.21
CA ASP A 77 1.56 -3.14 9.18
C ASP A 77 2.25 -3.42 10.51
N PHE A 78 2.88 -2.40 11.11
CA PHE A 78 3.51 -2.51 12.44
C PHE A 78 2.55 -2.94 13.56
N TYR A 79 1.26 -2.56 13.49
CA TYR A 79 0.27 -2.93 14.50
C TYR A 79 -0.46 -4.24 14.19
N VAL A 80 -0.65 -4.57 12.90
CA VAL A 80 -1.44 -5.73 12.46
C VAL A 80 -0.57 -6.98 12.34
N HIS A 81 0.67 -6.84 11.86
CA HIS A 81 1.62 -7.93 11.74
C HIS A 81 2.54 -7.94 12.97
N PRO A 82 2.36 -8.88 13.92
CA PRO A 82 3.36 -9.14 14.95
C PRO A 82 4.54 -9.88 14.30
N GLY A 83 5.33 -9.14 13.53
CA GLY A 83 6.54 -9.64 12.90
C GLY A 83 7.63 -9.95 13.94
N MET A 84 8.89 -9.98 13.49
CA MET A 84 10.00 -10.27 14.38
C MET A 84 10.15 -9.20 15.49
N PHE A 85 10.29 -9.62 16.75
CA PHE A 85 10.39 -8.69 17.88
C PHE A 85 11.55 -7.68 17.74
N GLY A 86 11.33 -6.44 18.22
CA GLY A 86 12.36 -5.42 18.35
C GLY A 86 12.59 -4.58 17.08
N ALA A 87 13.85 -4.26 16.79
CA ALA A 87 14.22 -3.38 15.66
C ALA A 87 13.84 -3.97 14.29
N ILE A 88 13.67 -5.29 14.21
CA ILE A 88 13.39 -6.00 12.96
C ILE A 88 11.94 -5.77 12.52
N ALA A 89 10.95 -5.75 13.43
CA ALA A 89 9.57 -5.39 13.12
C ALA A 89 9.44 -3.98 12.50
N ILE A 90 10.22 -3.01 13.00
CA ILE A 90 10.22 -1.65 12.45
C ILE A 90 10.78 -1.66 11.03
N ALA A 91 11.88 -2.39 10.79
CA ALA A 91 12.46 -2.52 9.46
C ALA A 91 11.49 -3.18 8.47
N GLU A 92 10.81 -4.26 8.87
CA GLU A 92 9.78 -4.93 8.06
C GLU A 92 8.66 -3.95 7.70
N ALA A 93 8.08 -3.28 8.69
CA ALA A 93 7.01 -2.29 8.46
C ALA A 93 7.45 -1.13 7.54
N MET A 94 8.68 -0.65 7.69
CA MET A 94 9.23 0.39 6.80
C MET A 94 9.38 -0.12 5.36
N VAL A 95 9.89 -1.34 5.17
CA VAL A 95 10.00 -1.96 3.84
C VAL A 95 8.61 -2.17 3.23
N THR A 96 7.62 -2.59 4.02
CA THR A 96 6.21 -2.68 3.61
C THR A 96 5.66 -1.33 3.14
N GLY A 97 5.90 -0.27 3.91
CA GLY A 97 5.49 1.08 3.54
C GLY A 97 6.18 1.61 2.27
N VAL A 98 7.49 1.40 2.14
CA VAL A 98 8.25 1.77 0.93
C VAL A 98 7.74 1.00 -0.28
N GLY A 99 7.44 -0.30 -0.12
CA GLY A 99 6.82 -1.12 -1.14
C GLY A 99 5.48 -0.57 -1.59
N ALA A 100 4.60 -0.20 -0.66
CA ALA A 100 3.29 0.38 -0.97
C ALA A 100 3.41 1.73 -1.68
N ALA A 101 4.29 2.63 -1.21
CA ALA A 101 4.56 3.90 -1.86
C ALA A 101 5.09 3.71 -3.29
N SER A 102 5.98 2.74 -3.49
CA SER A 102 6.55 2.42 -4.80
C SER A 102 5.49 1.87 -5.75
N LEU A 103 4.67 0.91 -5.30
CA LEU A 103 3.56 0.36 -6.09
C LEU A 103 2.58 1.46 -6.49
N SER A 104 2.21 2.33 -5.55
CA SER A 104 1.33 3.47 -5.79
C SER A 104 1.88 4.45 -6.81
N TYR A 105 3.16 4.80 -6.67
CA TYR A 105 3.81 5.73 -7.58
C TYR A 105 3.94 5.13 -8.99
N LEU A 106 4.32 3.86 -9.10
CA LEU A 106 4.42 3.13 -10.37
C LEU A 106 3.06 2.96 -11.04
N ALA A 107 2.01 2.63 -10.29
CA ALA A 107 0.65 2.58 -10.81
C ALA A 107 0.24 3.95 -11.37
N SER A 108 0.54 5.03 -10.62
CA SER A 108 0.28 6.41 -11.07
C SER A 108 1.03 6.76 -12.35
N LEU A 109 2.31 6.41 -12.46
CA LEU A 109 3.12 6.61 -13.65
C LEU A 109 2.57 5.83 -14.85
N LEU A 110 2.23 4.55 -14.66
CA LEU A 110 1.66 3.71 -15.71
C LEU A 110 0.33 4.27 -16.23
N PHE A 111 -0.52 4.77 -15.33
CA PHE A 111 -1.77 5.44 -15.72
C PHE A 111 -1.53 6.75 -16.48
N MET A 112 -0.50 7.52 -16.13
CA MET A 112 -0.13 8.72 -16.88
C MET A 112 0.41 8.39 -18.28
N LEU A 113 1.26 7.37 -18.39
CA LEU A 113 1.80 6.91 -19.67
C LEU A 113 0.69 6.42 -20.59
N ARG A 114 -0.25 5.61 -20.08
CA ARG A 114 -1.42 5.13 -20.85
C ARG A 114 -2.35 6.26 -21.31
N ARG A 115 -2.39 7.39 -20.60
CA ARG A 115 -3.22 8.55 -20.94
C ARG A 115 -2.50 9.60 -21.77
N SER A 116 -1.21 9.45 -22.01
CA SER A 116 -0.50 10.30 -22.96
C SER A 116 -0.81 9.78 -24.35
N PRO A 117 -1.67 10.44 -25.16
CA PRO A 117 -1.71 10.10 -26.57
C PRO A 117 -0.32 10.36 -27.13
N ALA A 118 0.19 9.43 -27.93
CA ALA A 118 1.40 9.65 -28.71
C ALA A 118 1.29 11.03 -29.36
N ARG A 119 2.22 11.93 -29.02
CA ARG A 119 2.32 13.24 -29.66
C ARG A 119 2.79 13.06 -31.09
#